data_AF-A0A7S1YM07-F1
#
_entry.id   AF-A0A7S1YM07-F1
#
_cell.length_a   1.000
_cell.length_b   1.000
_cell.length_c   1.000
_cell.angle_alpha   90.00
_cell.angle_beta   90.00
_cell.angle_gamma   90.00
#
_symmetry.space_group_name_H-M   'P 1'
#
loop_
_entity.id
_entity.type
_entity.pdbx_description
1 polymer ?
#
loop_
_entity_poly.entity_id
_entity_poly.type
_entity_poly.pdbx_seq_one_letter_code
_entity_poly.pdbx_strand_id
1 'polypeptide(L)'
;MTADQDYKLLGEAPCELYYTHGDMVKELPICAKSLGGNGKVPIEAAMYMNEGKVVAVTFQAHPEYATSDLGFKGTFQPILKSMEEREDITAEERIKATQDAEATLGRVKKQSVNAVIMAGTQLGWFP
;
A
#
# COMPACT_ATOMS: atom_id res chain seq x y z
N MET A 1 0.78 -5.10 36.09
CA MET A 1 1.59 -4.15 35.31
C MET A 1 0.82 -3.88 34.03
N THR A 2 0.33 -2.66 33.90
CA THR A 2 -0.66 -2.21 32.92
C THR A 2 -0.03 -2.11 31.54
N ALA A 3 -0.58 -2.86 30.59
CA ALA A 3 -0.20 -2.82 29.18
C ALA A 3 -0.86 -1.62 28.48
N ASP A 4 -0.49 -0.41 28.91
CA ASP A 4 -0.81 0.85 28.22
C ASP A 4 0.50 1.49 27.73
N GLN A 5 1.26 0.72 26.93
CA GLN A 5 2.13 1.38 25.98
C GLN A 5 1.25 1.77 24.79
N ASP A 6 0.68 2.97 24.92
CA ASP A 6 0.19 3.75 23.79
C ASP A 6 1.33 3.84 22.77
N TYR A 7 1.31 2.94 21.80
CA TYR A 7 2.10 3.06 20.60
C TYR A 7 1.56 4.25 19.83
N LYS A 8 1.99 5.46 20.22
CA LYS A 8 1.95 6.67 19.40
C LYS A 8 2.85 6.44 18.18
N LEU A 9 2.40 5.56 17.30
CA LEU A 9 3.00 5.33 16.00
C LEU A 9 2.51 6.44 15.08
N LEU A 10 3.44 7.33 14.76
CA LEU A 10 3.49 8.16 13.55
C LEU A 10 2.26 9.08 13.37
N GLY A 11 2.49 10.36 13.65
CA GLY A 11 1.48 11.39 13.87
C GLY A 11 0.23 11.33 12.98
N GLU A 12 -0.93 11.33 13.64
CA GLU A 12 -2.27 11.81 13.22
C GLU A 12 -2.79 11.48 11.81
N ALA A 13 -2.05 10.77 10.98
CA ALA A 13 -2.44 10.37 9.65
C ALA A 13 -2.31 8.85 9.56
N PRO A 14 -3.40 8.11 9.32
CA PRO A 14 -3.29 6.70 8.96
C PRO A 14 -2.30 6.57 7.80
N CYS A 15 -1.57 5.46 7.73
CA CYS A 15 -0.77 5.13 6.56
C CYS A 15 -1.74 5.02 5.37
N GLU A 16 -2.04 6.14 4.72
CA GLU A 16 -2.84 6.12 3.50
C GLU A 16 -2.05 5.32 2.47
N LEU A 17 -2.64 4.26 1.95
CA LEU A 17 -2.12 3.53 0.80
C LEU A 17 -3.04 3.77 -0.40
N TYR A 18 -2.48 4.15 -1.53
CA TYR A 18 -3.19 4.07 -2.81
C TYR A 18 -3.17 2.61 -3.29
N TYR A 19 -4.34 1.98 -3.33
CA TYR A 19 -4.49 0.56 -3.68
C TYR A 19 -4.57 0.35 -5.19
N THR A 20 -4.03 -0.78 -5.65
CA THR A 20 -4.24 -1.32 -7.00
C THR A 20 -5.04 -2.62 -6.98
N HIS A 21 -5.73 -2.92 -5.88
CA HIS A 21 -6.49 -4.16 -5.71
C HIS A 21 -7.97 -3.91 -5.53
N GLY A 22 -8.79 -4.83 -6.04
CA GLY A 22 -10.24 -4.84 -5.86
C GLY A 22 -10.70 -5.52 -4.56
N ASP A 23 -9.83 -6.31 -3.93
CA ASP A 23 -10.11 -7.06 -2.71
C ASP A 23 -9.49 -6.37 -1.48
N MET A 24 -10.07 -6.62 -0.30
CA MET A 24 -9.62 -6.05 0.98
C MET A 24 -9.73 -7.06 2.12
N VAL A 25 -8.91 -6.87 3.15
CA VAL A 25 -9.01 -7.65 4.39
C VAL A 25 -10.17 -7.11 5.22
N LYS A 26 -11.17 -7.94 5.46
CA LYS A 26 -12.36 -7.59 6.25
C LYS A 26 -12.11 -7.69 7.75
N GLU A 27 -11.47 -8.77 8.18
CA GLU A 27 -11.28 -9.12 9.59
C GLU A 27 -9.90 -9.77 9.79
N LEU A 28 -9.31 -9.54 10.96
CA LEU A 28 -8.01 -10.10 11.34
C LEU A 28 -8.18 -11.31 12.27
N PRO A 29 -7.27 -12.29 12.20
CA PRO A 29 -7.23 -13.36 13.19
C PRO A 29 -6.86 -12.82 14.57
N ILE A 30 -7.17 -13.57 15.63
CA ILE A 30 -6.93 -13.17 17.03
C ILE A 30 -5.45 -12.87 17.35
N CYS A 31 -4.53 -13.48 16.60
CA CYS A 31 -3.09 -13.26 16.74
C CYS A 31 -2.60 -11.99 16.01
N ALA A 32 -3.48 -11.24 15.37
CA ALA A 32 -3.13 -10.07 14.58
C ALA A 32 -3.80 -8.78 15.09
N LYS A 33 -3.16 -7.66 14.78
CA LYS A 33 -3.65 -6.30 15.05
C LYS A 33 -3.50 -5.44 13.80
N SER A 34 -4.50 -4.60 13.54
CA SER A 34 -4.42 -3.62 12.46
C SER A 34 -3.39 -2.55 12.82
N LEU A 35 -2.57 -2.17 11.84
CA LEU A 35 -1.61 -1.06 11.93
C LEU A 35 -2.12 0.21 11.24
N GLY A 36 -3.25 0.14 10.52
CA GLY A 36 -3.76 1.26 9.74
C GLY A 36 -4.99 0.88 8.93
N GLY A 37 -5.77 1.88 8.56
CA GLY A 37 -7.02 1.73 7.85
C GLY A 37 -7.73 3.06 7.65
N ASN A 38 -8.73 3.05 6.77
CA ASN A 38 -9.65 4.16 6.55
C ASN A 38 -11.08 3.65 6.31
N GLY A 39 -12.03 4.58 6.13
CA GLY A 39 -13.45 4.24 5.94
C GLY A 39 -13.78 3.43 4.68
N LYS A 40 -12.85 3.33 3.71
CA LYS A 40 -12.98 2.53 2.49
C LYS A 40 -12.22 1.21 2.58
N VAL A 41 -11.03 1.22 3.20
CA VAL A 41 -10.21 0.02 3.40
C VAL A 41 -9.90 -0.10 4.89
N PRO A 42 -10.63 -0.95 5.63
CA PRO A 42 -10.56 -0.97 7.09
C PRO A 42 -9.23 -1.50 7.63
N ILE A 43 -8.51 -2.30 6.84
CA ILE A 43 -7.23 -2.90 7.21
C ILE A 43 -6.26 -2.74 6.03
N GLU A 44 -5.31 -1.82 6.17
CA GLU A 44 -4.28 -1.51 5.17
C GLU A 44 -2.96 -2.22 5.45
N ALA A 45 -2.72 -2.49 6.74
CA ALA A 45 -1.59 -3.23 7.23
C ALA A 45 -1.96 -3.95 8.53
N ALA A 46 -1.34 -5.10 8.76
CA ALA A 46 -1.54 -5.90 9.94
C ALA A 46 -0.21 -6.41 10.49
N MET A 47 -0.06 -6.41 11.81
CA MET A 47 1.01 -7.11 12.49
C MET A 47 0.49 -8.40 13.13
N TYR A 48 1.32 -9.42 13.12
CA TYR A 48 1.05 -10.73 13.72
C TYR A 48 1.99 -10.93 14.89
N MET A 49 1.43 -11.39 16.00
CA MET A 49 2.14 -11.55 17.25
C MET A 49 2.21 -13.02 17.67
N ASN A 50 3.36 -13.41 18.23
CA ASN A 50 3.55 -14.67 18.92
C ASN A 50 4.25 -14.41 20.26
N GLU A 51 3.69 -14.91 21.36
CA GLU A 51 4.23 -14.72 22.72
C GLU A 51 4.57 -13.25 23.06
N GLY A 52 3.71 -12.32 22.61
CA GLY A 52 3.89 -10.88 22.84
C GLY A 52 4.94 -10.20 21.95
N LYS A 53 5.52 -10.91 20.98
CA LYS A 53 6.48 -10.36 20.01
C LYS A 53 5.85 -10.26 18.63
N VAL A 54 6.13 -9.19 17.90
CA VAL A 54 5.77 -9.07 16.47
C VAL A 54 6.67 -10.01 15.67
N VAL A 55 6.07 -10.93 14.92
CA VAL A 55 6.79 -11.93 14.11
C VAL A 55 6.60 -11.72 12.61
N ALA A 56 5.55 -11.02 12.21
CA ALA A 56 5.30 -10.67 10.82
C ALA A 56 4.50 -9.38 10.72
N VAL A 57 4.69 -8.65 9.63
CA VAL A 57 3.86 -7.53 9.21
C VAL A 57 3.48 -7.76 7.75
N THR A 58 2.20 -7.59 7.44
CA THR A 58 1.69 -7.56 6.07
C THR A 58 1.06 -6.20 5.79
N PHE A 59 1.09 -5.78 4.54
CA PHE A 59 0.52 -4.53 4.08
C PHE A 59 0.09 -4.66 2.63
N GLN A 60 -0.86 -3.82 2.21
CA GLN A 60 -1.40 -3.85 0.86
C GLN A 60 -0.59 -3.01 -0.16
N ALA A 61 0.49 -2.36 0.29
CA ALA A 61 1.34 -1.53 -0.55
C ALA A 61 2.19 -2.35 -1.54
N HIS A 62 2.76 -1.65 -2.53
CA HIS A 62 3.65 -2.21 -3.55
C HIS A 62 5.06 -1.61 -3.48
N PRO A 63 5.90 -2.04 -2.51
CA PRO A 63 7.28 -1.54 -2.34
C PRO A 63 8.15 -1.66 -3.60
N GLU A 64 7.85 -2.60 -4.48
CA GLU A 64 8.51 -2.78 -5.77
C GLU A 64 8.41 -1.53 -6.68
N TYR A 65 7.40 -0.68 -6.48
CA TYR A 65 7.26 0.57 -7.22
C TYR A 65 8.15 1.70 -6.70
N ALA A 66 8.76 1.56 -5.51
CA ALA A 66 9.53 2.62 -4.87
C ALA A 66 10.73 3.10 -5.71
N THR A 67 11.38 2.19 -6.44
CA THR A 67 12.68 2.45 -7.08
C THR A 67 12.63 2.57 -8.59
N SER A 68 11.50 2.20 -9.22
CA SER A 68 11.43 2.05 -10.68
C SER A 68 10.20 2.73 -11.26
N ASP A 69 10.40 3.39 -12.40
CA ASP A 69 9.30 3.85 -13.27
C ASP A 69 8.89 2.76 -14.27
N LEU A 70 9.60 1.62 -14.32
CA LEU A 70 9.41 0.61 -15.36
C LEU A 70 7.99 0.04 -15.37
N GLY A 71 7.36 -0.13 -14.20
CA GLY A 71 5.96 -0.55 -14.13
C GLY A 71 5.01 0.45 -14.80
N PHE A 72 5.25 1.75 -14.63
CA PHE A 72 4.42 2.80 -15.22
C PHE A 72 4.77 3.04 -16.70
N LYS A 73 6.02 3.39 -17.00
CA LYS A 73 6.49 3.77 -18.35
C LYS A 73 6.73 2.56 -19.26
N GLY A 74 7.22 1.45 -18.71
CA GLY A 74 7.61 0.27 -19.46
C GLY A 74 6.49 -0.76 -19.64
N THR A 75 5.46 -0.72 -18.79
CA THR A 75 4.38 -1.72 -18.81
C THR A 75 3.01 -1.07 -18.97
N PHE A 76 2.59 -0.23 -18.02
CA PHE A 76 1.24 0.33 -18.01
C PHE A 76 0.93 1.18 -19.24
N GLN A 77 1.75 2.18 -19.55
CA GLN A 77 1.55 3.05 -20.72
C GLN A 77 1.54 2.26 -22.05
N PRO A 78 2.51 1.34 -22.32
CA PRO A 78 2.45 0.48 -23.49
C PRO A 78 1.21 -0.41 -23.57
N ILE A 79 0.75 -0.99 -22.45
CA ILE A 79 -0.47 -1.80 -22.43
C ILE A 79 -1.68 -0.97 -22.81
N LEU A 80 -1.88 0.21 -22.21
CA LEU A 80 -3.01 1.06 -22.55
C LEU A 80 -2.97 1.50 -24.02
N LYS A 81 -1.78 1.77 -24.56
CA LYS A 81 -1.61 2.04 -25.99
C LYS A 81 -1.99 0.83 -26.85
N SER A 82 -1.57 -0.38 -26.47
CA SER A 82 -1.96 -1.60 -27.18
C SER A 82 -3.46 -1.90 -27.09
N MET A 83 -4.12 -1.54 -25.98
CA MET A 83 -5.58 -1.66 -25.84
C MET A 83 -6.32 -0.67 -26.75
N GLU A 84 -5.83 0.58 -26.84
CA GLU A 84 -6.35 1.57 -27.80
C GLU A 84 -6.19 1.09 -29.25
N GLU A 85 -5.00 0.59 -29.61
CA GLU A 85 -4.72 0.06 -30.95
C GLU A 85 -5.58 -1.16 -31.34
N ARG A 86 -6.15 -1.84 -30.33
CA ARG A 86 -7.06 -3.00 -30.51
C ARG A 86 -8.53 -2.62 -30.41
N GLU A 87 -8.84 -1.33 -30.25
CA GLU A 87 -10.20 -0.82 -30.07
C GLU A 87 -10.89 -1.33 -28.80
N ASP A 88 -10.14 -1.85 -27.81
CA ASP A 88 -10.66 -2.28 -26.51
C ASP A 88 -11.02 -1.06 -25.63
N ILE A 89 -10.33 0.07 -25.84
CA ILE A 89 -10.58 1.37 -25.22
C ILE A 89 -10.41 2.49 -26.24
N THR A 90 -10.99 3.64 -25.95
CA THR A 90 -10.82 4.87 -26.72
C THR A 90 -9.52 5.59 -26.36
N ALA A 91 -9.06 6.48 -27.25
CA ALA A 91 -7.92 7.36 -26.99
C ALA A 91 -8.14 8.26 -25.75
N GLU A 92 -9.38 8.69 -25.51
CA GLU A 92 -9.74 9.51 -24.36
C GLU A 92 -9.62 8.72 -23.05
N GLU A 93 -10.09 7.47 -23.02
CA GLU A 93 -9.94 6.58 -21.87
C GLU A 93 -8.47 6.29 -21.55
N ARG A 94 -7.64 6.03 -22.58
CA ARG A 94 -6.19 5.89 -22.40
C ARG A 94 -5.57 7.14 -21.77
N ILE A 95 -5.90 8.32 -22.28
CA ILE A 95 -5.36 9.59 -21.76
C ILE A 95 -5.77 9.79 -20.31
N LYS A 96 -7.06 9.60 -19.99
CA LYS A 96 -7.59 9.72 -18.63
C LYS A 96 -6.91 8.75 -17.66
N ALA A 97 -6.81 7.47 -18.04
CA ALA A 97 -6.14 6.46 -17.22
C ALA A 97 -4.64 6.75 -17.02
N THR A 98 -3.96 7.27 -18.05
CA THR A 98 -2.55 7.68 -17.95
C THR A 98 -2.38 8.86 -17.00
N GLN A 99 -3.22 9.89 -17.11
CA GLN A 99 -3.17 11.08 -16.26
C GLN A 99 -3.49 10.77 -14.81
N ASP A 100 -4.48 9.91 -14.56
CA ASP A 100 -4.85 9.48 -13.20
C ASP A 100 -3.69 8.74 -12.51
N ALA A 101 -3.10 7.77 -13.21
CA ALA A 101 -1.96 7.02 -12.70
C ALA A 101 -0.72 7.91 -12.51
N GLU A 102 -0.45 8.84 -13.43
CA GLU A 102 0.68 9.77 -13.31
C GLU A 102 0.52 10.73 -12.11
N ALA A 103 -0.69 11.26 -11.90
CA ALA A 103 -1.00 12.17 -10.79
C ALA A 103 -0.81 11.52 -9.41
N THR A 104 -0.93 10.18 -9.33
CA THR A 104 -0.89 9.42 -8.08
C THR A 104 0.42 8.66 -7.88
N LEU A 105 1.21 8.43 -8.94
CA LEU A 105 2.43 7.62 -8.92
C LEU A 105 3.42 8.04 -7.83
N GLY A 106 3.74 9.34 -7.72
CA GLY A 106 4.68 9.84 -6.71
C GLY A 106 4.21 9.55 -5.28
N ARG A 107 2.89 9.58 -5.06
CA ARG A 107 2.27 9.28 -3.76
C ARG A 107 2.35 7.78 -3.46
N VAL A 108 1.99 6.92 -4.42
CA VAL A 108 2.09 5.45 -4.31
C VAL A 108 3.51 5.03 -3.92
N LYS A 109 4.53 5.59 -4.58
CA LYS A 109 5.93 5.29 -4.27
C LYS A 109 6.30 5.65 -2.84
N LYS A 110 5.98 6.89 -2.42
CA LYS A 110 6.27 7.37 -1.07
C LYS A 110 5.56 6.53 0.00
N GLN A 111 4.27 6.25 -0.21
CA GLN A 111 3.47 5.45 0.71
C GLN A 111 3.98 4.01 0.82
N SER A 112 4.41 3.41 -0.29
CA SER A 112 4.99 2.08 -0.31
C SER A 112 6.32 2.00 0.47
N VAL A 113 7.17 3.02 0.37
CA VAL A 113 8.38 3.12 1.20
C VAL A 113 8.02 3.26 2.68
N ASN A 114 7.07 4.13 3.01
CA ASN A 114 6.63 4.33 4.39
C ASN A 114 6.08 3.03 5.02
N ALA A 115 5.35 2.22 4.25
CA ALA A 115 4.85 0.92 4.72
C ALA A 115 5.99 -0.04 5.09
N VAL A 116 7.07 -0.09 4.30
CA VAL A 116 8.26 -0.90 4.61
C VAL A 116 8.97 -0.38 5.85
N ILE A 117 9.14 0.94 5.99
CA ILE A 117 9.76 1.55 7.17
C ILE A 117 8.95 1.17 8.42
N MET A 118 7.63 1.35 8.39
CA MET A 118 6.75 0.97 9.49
C MET A 118 6.90 -0.51 9.83
N ALA A 119 6.87 -1.40 8.83
CA ALA A 119 7.02 -2.83 9.06
C ALA A 119 8.35 -3.16 9.71
N GLY A 120 9.46 -2.59 9.22
CA GLY A 120 10.78 -2.79 9.81
C GLY A 120 10.90 -2.23 11.22
N THR A 121 10.28 -1.09 11.53
CA THR A 121 10.23 -0.57 12.91
C THR A 121 9.46 -1.53 13.84
N GLN A 122 8.30 -2.05 13.42
CA GLN A 122 7.54 -3.01 14.23
C GLN A 122 8.29 -4.32 14.47
N LEU A 123 9.08 -4.75 13.49
CA LEU A 123 9.90 -5.95 13.57
C LEU A 123 11.25 -5.72 14.26
N GLY A 124 11.56 -4.49 14.68
CA GLY A 124 12.84 -4.12 15.28
C GLY A 124 14.03 -4.19 14.32
N TRP A 125 13.79 -4.12 13.01
CA TRP A 125 14.84 -4.09 11.98
C TRP A 125 15.45 -2.69 11.81
N PHE A 126 14.67 -1.66 12.09
CA PHE A 126 15.07 -0.26 12.00
C PHE A 126 15.08 0.37 13.39
N PRO A 127 16.03 1.28 13.67
CA PRO A 127 16.14 1.99 14.95
C PRO A 127 14.96 2.94 15.21
#